data_AF-A0A3L7T964-F1
#
_entry.id   AF-A0A3L7T964-F1
#
_cell.length_a   1.000
_cell.length_b   1.000
_cell.length_c   1.000
_cell.angle_alpha   90.00
_cell.angle_beta   90.00
_cell.angle_gamma   90.00
#
_symmetry.space_group_name_H-M   'P 1'
#
loop_
_entity.id
_entity.type
_entity.pdbx_description
1 polymer ?
#
loop_
_entity_poly.entity_id
_entity_poly.type
_entity_poly.pdbx_seq_one_letter_code
_entity_poly.pdbx_strand_id
1 'polypeptide(L)'
;MDAADGAPRMSAREAARALAQRLIDAGHRTLFAGGCVRDELMGIEDVVDFDIATSAKPEEIKQIFPKARGVGEAFGVMLVRHHGHTFEVATFRKDGQYQDGRRPTTVTFSDEVEDAQRRDFTINGIFAEPKTGEPVDHVLGRADIAAKLIRAIGDPHARIAEDRLRMLRALRFAARFNFAIEPATSAAVRAHSNELLSVSPERVGEEVRKMLQHPARHRAATLIEEHALDAAIFGGGSSAGPLARVNALANTTAWTTVLAAWLLDRLDRLDRPGRRDGLDRPDRPDRTLPQPTSAERALMVPRRPRRPRRPRPPRPPRPHAAATNLRRARADGGGVAPAADAFQP
;
A
#
# COMPACT_ATOMS: atom_id res chain seq x y z
N MET A 1 -3.65 -31.06 -34.38
CA MET A 1 -3.19 -29.84 -35.07
C MET A 1 -4.11 -28.72 -34.61
N ASP A 2 -3.87 -28.24 -33.39
CA ASP A 2 -4.49 -26.99 -32.94
C ASP A 2 -3.61 -25.85 -33.43
N ALA A 3 -4.25 -24.93 -34.14
CA ALA A 3 -3.62 -23.75 -34.69
C ALA A 3 -2.84 -23.01 -33.59
N ALA A 4 -1.61 -22.67 -33.92
CA ALA A 4 -0.82 -21.70 -33.20
C ALA A 4 -1.57 -20.37 -33.17
N ASP A 5 -2.19 -20.01 -32.05
CA ASP A 5 -2.81 -18.70 -31.89
C ASP A 5 -1.81 -17.75 -31.21
N GLY A 6 -0.84 -17.31 -32.01
CA GLY A 6 0.15 -16.30 -31.67
C GLY A 6 -0.40 -14.86 -31.70
N ALA A 7 -1.65 -14.66 -31.31
CA ALA A 7 -2.19 -13.31 -31.14
C ALA A 7 -1.53 -12.65 -29.91
N PRO A 8 -0.96 -11.43 -30.04
CA PRO A 8 -0.42 -10.73 -28.89
C PRO A 8 -1.54 -10.53 -27.87
N ARG A 9 -1.30 -10.98 -26.64
CA ARG A 9 -2.23 -10.81 -25.52
C ARG A 9 -2.44 -9.32 -25.32
N MET A 10 -3.69 -8.84 -25.43
CA MET A 10 -4.03 -7.43 -25.22
C MET A 10 -3.34 -6.86 -23.99
N SER A 11 -2.75 -5.67 -24.15
CA SER A 11 -2.16 -4.93 -23.03
C SER A 11 -3.23 -4.62 -21.98
N ALA A 12 -2.80 -4.37 -20.73
CA ALA A 12 -3.72 -3.97 -19.66
C ALA A 12 -4.52 -2.72 -20.04
N ARG A 13 -3.89 -1.77 -20.74
CA ARG A 13 -4.52 -0.54 -21.22
C ARG A 13 -5.60 -0.81 -22.27
N GLU A 14 -5.30 -1.62 -23.28
CA GLU A 14 -6.29 -1.99 -24.29
C GLU A 14 -7.47 -2.74 -23.66
N ALA A 15 -7.19 -3.65 -22.72
CA ALA A 15 -8.22 -4.38 -21.98
C ALA A 15 -9.08 -3.47 -21.10
N ALA A 16 -8.49 -2.49 -20.43
CA ALA A 16 -9.24 -1.49 -19.68
C ALA A 16 -10.13 -0.65 -20.60
N ARG A 17 -9.62 -0.24 -21.78
CA ARG A 17 -10.40 0.51 -22.78
C ARG A 17 -11.55 -0.30 -23.35
N ALA A 18 -11.32 -1.57 -23.68
CA ALA A 18 -12.38 -2.46 -24.18
C ALA A 18 -13.47 -2.69 -23.11
N LEU A 19 -13.08 -2.85 -21.84
CA LEU A 19 -14.03 -2.95 -20.74
C LEU A 19 -14.86 -1.67 -20.60
N ALA A 20 -14.19 -0.52 -20.56
CA ALA A 20 -14.86 0.77 -20.46
C ALA A 20 -15.79 1.03 -21.65
N GLN A 21 -15.40 0.66 -22.87
CA GLN A 21 -16.24 0.77 -24.05
C GLN A 21 -17.52 -0.06 -23.92
N ARG A 22 -17.46 -1.28 -23.36
CA ARG A 22 -18.67 -2.08 -23.12
C ARG A 22 -19.64 -1.43 -22.13
N LEU A 23 -19.15 -0.71 -21.13
CA LEU A 23 -20.00 0.07 -20.22
C LEU A 23 -20.62 1.29 -20.94
N ILE A 24 -19.85 1.97 -21.78
CA ILE A 24 -20.30 3.11 -22.59
C ILE A 24 -21.38 2.67 -23.60
N ASP A 25 -21.16 1.55 -24.30
CA ASP A 25 -22.12 0.99 -25.26
C ASP A 25 -23.43 0.56 -24.59
N ALA A 26 -23.38 0.22 -23.30
CA ALA A 26 -24.54 -0.05 -22.47
C ALA A 26 -25.23 1.22 -21.93
N GLY A 27 -24.74 2.41 -22.29
CA GLY A 27 -25.34 3.70 -21.94
C GLY A 27 -24.82 4.33 -20.63
N HIS A 28 -23.74 3.81 -20.04
CA HIS A 28 -23.20 4.32 -18.78
C HIS A 28 -22.03 5.28 -18.99
N ARG A 29 -22.07 6.43 -18.28
CA ARG A 29 -20.93 7.35 -18.17
C ARG A 29 -19.78 6.57 -17.55
N THR A 30 -18.63 6.53 -18.21
CA THR A 30 -17.49 5.70 -17.77
C THR A 30 -16.18 6.42 -18.03
N LEU A 31 -15.33 6.46 -17.02
CA LEU A 31 -14.07 7.19 -17.00
C LEU A 31 -12.96 6.32 -16.40
N PHE A 32 -11.72 6.53 -16.80
CA PHE A 32 -10.57 6.10 -16.00
C PHE A 32 -10.38 7.03 -14.82
N ALA A 33 -9.94 6.50 -13.69
CA ALA A 33 -9.87 7.24 -12.44
C ALA A 33 -8.59 6.94 -11.65
N GLY A 34 -8.22 7.84 -10.75
CA GLY A 34 -7.21 7.56 -9.73
C GLY A 34 -5.78 7.56 -10.25
N GLY A 35 -5.01 6.54 -9.87
CA GLY A 35 -3.56 6.52 -10.05
C GLY A 35 -3.11 6.52 -11.51
N CYS A 36 -3.82 5.77 -12.37
CA CYS A 36 -3.49 5.70 -13.80
C CYS A 36 -3.55 7.06 -14.48
N VAL A 37 -4.60 7.84 -14.21
CA VAL A 37 -4.81 9.16 -14.82
C VAL A 37 -3.70 10.12 -14.41
N ARG A 38 -3.38 10.18 -13.11
CA ARG A 38 -2.29 10.99 -12.58
C ARG A 38 -0.96 10.61 -13.23
N ASP A 39 -0.66 9.32 -13.26
CA ASP A 39 0.62 8.81 -13.74
C ASP A 39 0.78 9.06 -15.25
N GLU A 40 -0.28 8.87 -16.05
CA GLU A 40 -0.30 9.24 -17.48
C GLU A 40 -0.08 10.75 -17.67
N LEU A 41 -0.75 11.62 -16.90
CA LEU A 41 -0.56 13.07 -16.97
C LEU A 41 0.85 13.53 -16.56
N MET A 42 1.54 12.73 -15.73
CA MET A 42 2.92 12.97 -15.34
C MET A 42 3.94 12.39 -16.32
N GLY A 43 3.49 11.74 -17.42
CA GLY A 43 4.35 11.12 -18.41
C GLY A 43 4.98 9.81 -17.96
N ILE A 44 4.37 9.09 -17.02
CA ILE A 44 4.80 7.77 -16.59
C ILE A 44 4.21 6.74 -17.57
N GLU A 45 5.07 6.04 -18.31
CA GLU A 45 4.65 5.18 -19.43
C GLU A 45 4.14 3.79 -18.98
N ASP A 46 4.69 3.24 -17.89
CA ASP A 46 4.41 1.87 -17.41
C ASP A 46 3.20 1.78 -16.45
N VAL A 47 2.06 2.37 -16.82
CA VAL A 47 0.84 2.26 -16.03
C VAL A 47 0.20 0.88 -16.24
N VAL A 48 0.18 0.09 -15.16
CA VAL A 48 -0.34 -1.29 -15.17
C VAL A 48 -1.70 -1.44 -14.49
N ASP A 49 -2.00 -0.57 -13.52
CA ASP A 49 -3.23 -0.62 -12.73
C ASP A 49 -4.21 0.43 -13.23
N PHE A 50 -5.31 -0.01 -13.86
CA PHE A 50 -6.37 0.86 -14.36
C PHE A 50 -7.63 0.71 -13.50
N ASP A 51 -8.00 1.79 -12.81
CA ASP A 51 -9.28 1.89 -12.12
C ASP A 51 -10.31 2.55 -13.04
N ILE A 52 -11.52 2.00 -13.07
CA ILE A 52 -12.62 2.44 -13.92
C ILE A 52 -13.74 2.94 -13.02
N ALA A 53 -14.17 4.19 -13.22
CA ALA A 53 -15.32 4.78 -12.54
C ALA A 53 -16.49 4.90 -13.50
N THR A 54 -17.70 4.54 -13.08
CA THR A 54 -18.87 4.48 -13.97
C THR A 54 -20.17 4.85 -13.28
N SER A 55 -21.18 5.30 -14.02
CA SER A 55 -22.54 5.49 -13.51
C SER A 55 -23.31 4.15 -13.34
N ALA A 56 -22.79 3.04 -13.88
CA ALA A 56 -23.39 1.72 -13.71
C ALA A 56 -23.34 1.26 -12.24
N LYS A 57 -24.47 0.84 -11.70
CA LYS A 57 -24.61 0.24 -10.36
C LYS A 57 -24.07 -1.19 -10.34
N PRO A 58 -23.74 -1.76 -9.16
CA PRO A 58 -23.21 -3.12 -9.06
C PRO A 58 -24.03 -4.19 -9.79
N GLU A 59 -25.36 -4.07 -9.75
CA GLU A 59 -26.30 -4.99 -10.40
C GLU A 59 -26.25 -4.87 -11.92
N GLU A 60 -26.14 -3.65 -12.45
CA GLU A 60 -25.99 -3.37 -13.88
C GLU A 60 -24.61 -3.84 -14.38
N ILE A 61 -23.55 -3.63 -13.57
CA ILE A 61 -22.21 -4.17 -13.84
C ILE A 61 -22.27 -5.70 -13.92
N LYS A 62 -23.00 -6.37 -13.02
CA LYS A 62 -23.18 -7.83 -13.07
C LYS A 62 -23.96 -8.29 -14.31
N GLN A 63 -24.93 -7.51 -14.78
CA GLN A 63 -25.66 -7.81 -16.02
C GLN A 63 -24.72 -7.73 -17.24
N ILE A 64 -23.89 -6.69 -17.33
CA ILE A 64 -22.93 -6.50 -18.44
C ILE A 64 -21.77 -7.50 -18.34
N PHE A 65 -21.33 -7.81 -17.11
CA PHE A 65 -20.23 -8.70 -16.81
C PHE A 65 -20.66 -9.76 -15.77
N PRO A 66 -21.26 -10.88 -16.19
CA PRO A 66 -21.77 -11.92 -15.29
C PRO A 66 -20.74 -12.56 -14.34
N LYS A 67 -19.44 -12.42 -14.66
CA LYS A 67 -18.33 -12.91 -13.83
C LYS A 67 -17.77 -11.86 -12.86
N ALA A 68 -18.37 -10.67 -12.81
CA ALA A 68 -17.98 -9.62 -11.87
C ALA A 68 -18.16 -10.06 -10.42
N ARG A 69 -17.23 -9.68 -9.54
CA ARG A 69 -17.26 -10.04 -8.12
C ARG A 69 -17.26 -8.79 -7.26
N GLY A 70 -18.19 -8.69 -6.33
CA GLY A 70 -18.20 -7.62 -5.34
C GLY A 70 -17.09 -7.82 -4.31
N VAL A 71 -16.14 -6.88 -4.26
CA VAL A 71 -15.14 -6.83 -3.17
C VAL A 71 -15.49 -5.74 -2.16
N GLY A 72 -16.35 -4.81 -2.57
CA GLY A 72 -17.03 -3.86 -1.72
C GLY A 72 -18.35 -3.49 -2.36
N GLU A 73 -19.23 -4.46 -2.60
CA GLU A 73 -20.50 -4.25 -3.32
C GLU A 73 -21.38 -3.20 -2.64
N ALA A 74 -21.45 -3.23 -1.31
CA ALA A 74 -22.12 -2.19 -0.50
C ALA A 74 -21.52 -0.78 -0.67
N PHE A 75 -20.31 -0.69 -1.23
CA PHE A 75 -19.58 0.54 -1.52
C PHE A 75 -19.49 0.83 -3.03
N GLY A 76 -20.16 0.05 -3.88
CA GLY A 76 -20.14 0.24 -5.33
C GLY A 76 -18.89 -0.28 -6.03
N VAL A 77 -18.05 -1.11 -5.39
CA VAL A 77 -16.78 -1.57 -5.97
C VAL A 77 -16.84 -3.04 -6.40
N MET A 78 -16.62 -3.25 -7.70
CA MET A 78 -16.69 -4.54 -8.39
C MET A 78 -15.35 -4.88 -9.06
N LEU A 79 -14.88 -6.11 -8.89
CA LEU A 79 -13.77 -6.64 -9.68
C LEU A 79 -14.30 -7.30 -10.96
N VAL A 80 -13.81 -6.87 -12.10
CA VAL A 80 -14.19 -7.40 -13.40
C VAL A 80 -12.97 -7.96 -14.11
N ARG A 81 -13.04 -9.23 -14.51
CA ARG A 81 -11.98 -9.89 -15.29
C ARG A 81 -12.27 -9.75 -16.78
N HIS A 82 -11.36 -9.15 -17.53
CA HIS A 82 -11.50 -8.92 -18.97
C HIS A 82 -10.17 -9.09 -19.70
N HIS A 83 -10.16 -9.84 -20.81
CA HIS A 83 -8.95 -10.20 -21.58
C HIS A 83 -7.76 -10.72 -20.75
N GLY A 84 -8.03 -11.44 -19.65
CA GLY A 84 -6.99 -12.00 -18.78
C GLY A 84 -6.49 -11.07 -17.68
N HIS A 85 -6.93 -9.81 -17.67
CA HIS A 85 -6.64 -8.81 -16.64
C HIS A 85 -7.82 -8.65 -15.69
N THR A 86 -7.56 -8.14 -14.48
CA THR A 86 -8.61 -7.83 -13.49
C THR A 86 -8.60 -6.34 -13.22
N PHE A 87 -9.76 -5.71 -13.32
CA PHE A 87 -9.93 -4.27 -13.14
C PHE A 87 -10.88 -4.00 -11.98
N GLU A 88 -10.61 -2.92 -11.26
CA GLU A 88 -11.55 -2.35 -10.30
C GLU A 88 -12.52 -1.43 -11.04
N VAL A 89 -13.81 -1.76 -10.99
CA VAL A 89 -14.89 -0.95 -11.55
C VAL A 89 -15.71 -0.42 -10.37
N ALA A 90 -15.68 0.88 -10.16
CA ALA A 90 -16.36 1.57 -9.08
C ALA A 90 -17.52 2.41 -9.62
N THR A 91 -18.71 2.25 -9.04
CA THR A 91 -19.83 3.15 -9.29
C THR A 91 -19.52 4.53 -8.70
N PHE A 92 -19.77 5.61 -9.46
CA PHE A 92 -19.69 6.97 -8.95
C PHE A 92 -20.53 7.11 -7.69
N ARG A 93 -19.95 7.72 -6.66
CA ARG A 93 -20.64 7.83 -5.38
C ARG A 93 -20.24 9.07 -4.61
N LYS A 94 -21.14 9.45 -3.72
CA LYS A 94 -20.93 10.34 -2.59
C LYS A 94 -20.86 9.52 -1.31
N ASP A 95 -19.87 9.81 -0.50
CA ASP A 95 -19.73 9.18 0.82
C ASP A 95 -20.58 9.94 1.86
N GLY A 96 -21.32 9.20 2.68
CA GLY A 96 -22.10 9.74 3.80
C GLY A 96 -21.23 10.03 5.04
N GLN A 97 -21.83 9.98 6.22
CA GLN A 97 -21.09 10.24 7.47
C GLN A 97 -20.07 9.15 7.76
N TYR A 98 -18.91 9.55 8.28
CA TYR A 98 -17.86 8.64 8.73
C TYR A 98 -17.97 8.46 10.25
N GLN A 99 -18.07 7.21 10.73
CA GLN A 99 -18.12 6.93 12.17
C GLN A 99 -16.76 6.54 12.76
N ASP A 100 -15.93 5.83 11.99
CA ASP A 100 -14.65 5.27 12.45
C ASP A 100 -13.43 5.96 11.81
N GLY A 101 -13.64 7.03 11.05
CA GLY A 101 -12.59 7.70 10.28
C GLY A 101 -11.93 6.77 9.26
N ARG A 102 -12.72 5.90 8.62
CA ARG A 102 -12.30 5.08 7.48
C ARG A 102 -13.41 4.81 6.49
N ARG A 103 -14.57 4.35 6.97
CA ARG A 103 -15.67 3.90 6.10
C ARG A 103 -16.88 4.79 6.33
N PRO A 104 -17.48 5.33 5.26
CA PRO A 104 -18.76 5.99 5.41
C PRO A 104 -19.82 4.97 5.81
N THR A 105 -20.78 5.39 6.61
CA THR A 105 -21.93 4.56 7.05
C THR A 105 -22.85 4.22 5.90
N THR A 106 -22.95 5.13 4.93
CA THR A 106 -23.77 5.01 3.73
C THR A 106 -23.01 5.56 2.53
N VAL A 107 -23.28 5.01 1.36
CA VAL A 107 -22.88 5.61 0.09
C VAL A 107 -24.14 5.89 -0.73
N THR A 108 -24.11 6.98 -1.48
CA THR A 108 -25.17 7.31 -2.44
C THR A 108 -24.54 7.35 -3.82
N PHE A 109 -25.06 6.57 -4.76
CA PHE A 109 -24.57 6.63 -6.13
C PHE A 109 -24.89 7.98 -6.76
N SER A 110 -23.90 8.57 -7.44
CA SER A 110 -23.89 9.97 -7.87
C SER A 110 -23.29 10.11 -9.27
N ASP A 111 -22.82 11.32 -9.60
CA ASP A 111 -22.04 11.62 -10.79
C ASP A 111 -20.52 11.67 -10.52
N GLU A 112 -19.74 11.89 -11.58
CA GLU A 112 -18.29 12.03 -11.52
C GLU A 112 -17.83 13.26 -10.71
N VAL A 113 -18.64 14.30 -10.62
CA VAL A 113 -18.29 15.53 -9.90
C VAL A 113 -18.31 15.25 -8.41
N GLU A 114 -19.38 14.67 -7.89
CA GLU A 114 -19.47 14.28 -6.48
C GLU A 114 -18.44 13.18 -6.13
N ASP A 115 -18.13 12.25 -7.06
CA ASP A 115 -17.07 11.25 -6.85
C ASP A 115 -15.67 11.89 -6.78
N ALA A 116 -15.39 12.90 -7.61
CA ALA A 116 -14.14 13.66 -7.53
C ALA A 116 -14.01 14.29 -6.14
N GLN A 117 -15.10 14.92 -5.66
CA GLN A 117 -15.11 15.71 -4.43
C GLN A 117 -14.94 14.87 -3.17
N ARG A 118 -15.08 13.54 -3.19
CA ARG A 118 -14.82 12.68 -2.01
C ARG A 118 -13.41 12.09 -1.94
N ARG A 119 -12.59 12.30 -2.97
CA ARG A 119 -11.23 11.71 -3.06
C ARG A 119 -10.25 12.45 -2.16
N ASP A 120 -9.08 11.84 -1.95
CA ASP A 120 -8.10 12.32 -0.99
C ASP A 120 -7.40 13.61 -1.45
N PHE A 121 -6.79 13.59 -2.64
CA PHE A 121 -5.98 14.69 -3.17
C PHE A 121 -6.39 15.07 -4.58
N THR A 122 -6.23 16.34 -4.93
CA THR A 122 -6.60 16.90 -6.23
C THR A 122 -5.97 16.10 -7.39
N ILE A 123 -4.70 15.75 -7.26
CA ILE A 123 -3.95 14.95 -8.23
C ILE A 123 -4.50 13.53 -8.45
N ASN A 124 -5.29 12.99 -7.51
CA ASN A 124 -5.94 11.67 -7.59
C ASN A 124 -7.44 11.78 -7.91
N GLY A 125 -7.98 13.00 -7.94
CA GLY A 125 -9.37 13.31 -8.26
C GLY A 125 -9.61 13.65 -9.73
N ILE A 126 -8.61 13.44 -10.58
CA ILE A 126 -8.71 13.62 -12.03
C ILE A 126 -9.20 12.32 -12.65
N PHE A 127 -10.07 12.45 -13.64
CA PHE A 127 -10.53 11.37 -14.50
C PHE A 127 -9.98 11.51 -15.91
N ALA A 128 -10.08 10.46 -16.72
CA ALA A 128 -9.78 10.53 -18.15
C ALA A 128 -10.82 9.79 -18.99
N GLU A 129 -11.14 10.36 -20.15
CA GLU A 129 -11.98 9.71 -21.15
C GLU A 129 -11.28 8.45 -21.68
N PRO A 130 -11.89 7.25 -21.59
CA PRO A 130 -11.21 6.00 -21.94
C PRO A 130 -10.73 5.94 -23.39
N LYS A 131 -11.47 6.58 -24.31
CA LYS A 131 -11.22 6.55 -25.76
C LYS A 131 -10.15 7.56 -26.17
N THR A 132 -10.28 8.82 -25.74
CA THR A 132 -9.40 9.92 -26.17
C THR A 132 -8.21 10.13 -25.23
N GLY A 133 -8.33 9.69 -23.96
CA GLY A 133 -7.37 10.02 -22.91
C GLY A 133 -7.47 11.46 -22.42
N GLU A 134 -8.49 12.21 -22.87
CA GLU A 134 -8.66 13.61 -22.45
C GLU A 134 -8.99 13.67 -20.96
N PRO A 135 -8.28 14.52 -20.18
CA PRO A 135 -8.50 14.61 -18.75
C PRO A 135 -9.78 15.38 -18.43
N VAL A 136 -10.58 14.81 -17.54
CA VAL A 136 -11.77 15.41 -16.93
C VAL A 136 -11.42 15.78 -15.49
N ASP A 137 -11.27 17.08 -15.22
CA ASP A 137 -10.76 17.60 -13.95
C ASP A 137 -11.79 18.54 -13.29
N HIS A 138 -12.34 18.12 -12.16
CA HIS A 138 -13.30 18.88 -11.37
C HIS A 138 -12.70 19.45 -10.07
N VAL A 139 -11.41 19.25 -9.83
CA VAL A 139 -10.76 19.50 -8.53
C VAL A 139 -9.42 20.22 -8.64
N LEU A 140 -9.11 20.80 -9.80
CA LEU A 140 -7.85 21.52 -10.09
C LEU A 140 -6.60 20.61 -10.02
N GLY A 141 -6.77 19.31 -10.21
CA GLY A 141 -5.66 18.36 -10.13
C GLY A 141 -4.57 18.59 -11.16
N ARG A 142 -4.91 19.02 -12.38
CA ARG A 142 -3.92 19.33 -13.43
C ARG A 142 -3.04 20.51 -13.05
N ALA A 143 -3.63 21.54 -12.45
CA ALA A 143 -2.90 22.71 -11.98
C ALA A 143 -1.95 22.34 -10.84
N ASP A 144 -2.41 21.52 -9.89
CA ASP A 144 -1.55 21.05 -8.78
C ASP A 144 -0.45 20.07 -9.25
N ILE A 145 -0.69 19.23 -10.26
CA ILE A 145 0.37 18.42 -10.91
C ILE A 145 1.43 19.34 -11.52
N ALA A 146 1.03 20.36 -12.28
CA ALA A 146 1.96 21.32 -12.89
C ALA A 146 2.74 22.11 -11.82
N ALA A 147 2.09 22.47 -10.71
CA ALA A 147 2.71 23.16 -9.58
C ALA A 147 3.50 22.22 -8.65
N LYS A 148 3.48 20.90 -8.88
CA LYS A 148 4.08 19.87 -8.02
C LYS A 148 3.60 19.93 -6.56
N LEU A 149 2.28 20.02 -6.38
CA LEU A 149 1.62 20.14 -5.08
C LEU A 149 0.76 18.91 -4.74
N ILE A 150 0.84 18.48 -3.47
CA ILE A 150 -0.13 17.59 -2.84
C ILE A 150 -1.12 18.44 -2.06
N ARG A 151 -2.34 18.56 -2.57
CA ARG A 151 -3.44 19.33 -1.96
C ARG A 151 -4.63 18.42 -1.68
N ALA A 152 -5.19 18.50 -0.48
CA ALA A 152 -6.44 17.83 -0.16
C ALA A 152 -7.61 18.43 -0.97
N ILE A 153 -8.57 17.61 -1.38
CA ILE A 153 -9.79 18.13 -2.02
C ILE A 153 -10.71 18.72 -0.95
N GLY A 154 -11.19 19.94 -1.15
CA GLY A 154 -12.04 20.63 -0.18
C GLY A 154 -11.28 21.06 1.08
N ASP A 155 -11.92 20.96 2.25
CA ASP A 155 -11.29 21.27 3.54
C ASP A 155 -10.33 20.14 3.97
N PRO A 156 -9.02 20.41 4.17
CA PRO A 156 -8.05 19.38 4.58
C PRO A 156 -8.35 18.79 5.96
N HIS A 157 -8.94 19.55 6.89
CA HIS A 157 -9.29 19.03 8.21
C HIS A 157 -10.42 17.99 8.12
N ALA A 158 -11.52 18.33 7.45
CA ALA A 158 -12.59 17.39 7.15
C ALA A 158 -12.06 16.16 6.39
N ARG A 159 -11.18 16.37 5.39
CA ARG A 159 -10.63 15.28 4.58
C ARG A 159 -9.83 14.27 5.40
N ILE A 160 -9.08 14.74 6.40
CA ILE A 160 -8.33 13.88 7.33
C ILE A 160 -9.28 13.19 8.32
N ALA A 161 -10.32 13.88 8.79
CA ALA A 161 -11.31 13.30 9.70
C ALA A 161 -12.08 12.12 9.06
N GLU A 162 -12.34 12.18 7.74
CA GLU A 162 -12.95 11.09 6.96
C GLU A 162 -12.06 9.83 6.91
N ASP A 163 -10.77 9.97 6.58
CA ASP A 163 -9.79 8.87 6.65
C ASP A 163 -8.43 9.38 7.12
N ARG A 164 -8.11 9.12 8.38
CA ARG A 164 -6.88 9.58 9.04
C ARG A 164 -5.61 9.02 8.39
N LEU A 165 -5.72 7.89 7.67
CA LEU A 165 -4.61 7.34 6.89
C LEU A 165 -4.17 8.30 5.76
N ARG A 166 -5.03 9.24 5.33
CA ARG A 166 -4.69 10.24 4.31
C ARG A 166 -3.51 11.11 4.73
N MET A 167 -3.25 11.30 6.02
CA MET A 167 -2.03 11.97 6.49
C MET A 167 -0.77 11.27 5.96
N LEU A 168 -0.65 9.95 6.16
CA LEU A 168 0.48 9.17 5.64
C LEU A 168 0.47 9.13 4.11
N ARG A 169 -0.69 9.04 3.47
CA ARG A 169 -0.77 9.06 2.00
C ARG A 169 -0.24 10.38 1.44
N ALA A 170 -0.54 11.52 2.06
CA ALA A 170 -0.03 12.83 1.65
C ALA A 170 1.51 12.85 1.65
N LEU A 171 2.12 12.41 2.76
CA LEU A 171 3.58 12.34 2.88
C LEU A 171 4.19 11.34 1.90
N ARG A 172 3.52 10.20 1.67
CA ARG A 172 3.98 9.18 0.71
C ARG A 172 4.02 9.74 -0.70
N PHE A 173 2.95 10.41 -1.13
CA PHE A 173 2.89 11.00 -2.47
C PHE A 173 3.86 12.17 -2.62
N ALA A 174 3.98 13.04 -1.62
CA ALA A 174 4.96 14.12 -1.60
C ALA A 174 6.41 13.59 -1.71
N ALA A 175 6.72 12.48 -1.03
CA ALA A 175 8.01 11.83 -1.15
C ALA A 175 8.20 11.14 -2.51
N ARG A 176 7.23 10.32 -2.93
CA ARG A 176 7.28 9.52 -4.17
C ARG A 176 7.48 10.39 -5.41
N PHE A 177 6.71 11.47 -5.52
CA PHE A 177 6.70 12.35 -6.68
C PHE A 177 7.62 13.56 -6.54
N ASN A 178 8.29 13.71 -5.39
CA ASN A 178 9.07 14.89 -5.05
C ASN A 178 8.24 16.20 -5.15
N PHE A 179 7.00 16.14 -4.68
CA PHE A 179 6.07 17.27 -4.63
C PHE A 179 6.13 17.93 -3.25
N ALA A 180 5.80 19.21 -3.19
CA ALA A 180 5.53 19.89 -1.93
C ALA A 180 4.10 19.58 -1.46
N ILE A 181 3.84 19.70 -0.16
CA ILE A 181 2.48 19.62 0.39
C ILE A 181 1.95 21.04 0.47
N GLU A 182 0.73 21.25 0.01
CA GLU A 182 0.07 22.56 0.08
C GLU A 182 -0.02 23.03 1.55
N PRO A 183 0.21 24.33 1.86
CA PRO A 183 0.34 24.78 3.25
C PRO A 183 -0.82 24.44 4.19
N ALA A 184 -2.08 24.60 3.76
CA ALA A 184 -3.24 24.26 4.59
C ALA A 184 -3.32 22.74 4.82
N THR A 185 -3.05 21.95 3.80
CA THR A 185 -2.96 20.48 3.87
C THR A 185 -1.87 20.03 4.84
N SER A 186 -0.67 20.64 4.76
CA SER A 186 0.45 20.34 5.67
C SER A 186 0.13 20.72 7.11
N ALA A 187 -0.49 21.89 7.33
CA ALA A 187 -0.92 22.33 8.65
C ALA A 187 -1.96 21.37 9.26
N ALA A 188 -2.94 20.92 8.47
CA ALA A 188 -3.94 19.96 8.92
C ALA A 188 -3.31 18.59 9.27
N VAL A 189 -2.37 18.08 8.46
CA VAL A 189 -1.64 16.84 8.77
C VAL A 189 -0.92 16.95 10.11
N ARG A 190 -0.27 18.08 10.39
CA ARG A 190 0.41 18.31 11.67
C ARG A 190 -0.59 18.37 12.83
N ALA A 191 -1.69 19.11 12.66
CA ALA A 191 -2.71 19.31 13.69
C ALA A 191 -3.38 17.99 14.11
N HIS A 192 -3.60 17.08 13.16
CA HIS A 192 -4.24 15.79 13.39
C HIS A 192 -3.27 14.63 13.64
N SER A 193 -1.96 14.90 13.79
CA SER A 193 -0.92 13.87 13.86
C SER A 193 -1.18 12.77 14.89
N ASN A 194 -1.66 13.13 16.08
CA ASN A 194 -2.00 12.19 17.16
C ASN A 194 -3.17 11.27 16.81
N GLU A 195 -4.07 11.70 15.93
CA GLU A 195 -5.23 10.90 15.55
C GLU A 195 -4.85 9.67 14.71
N LEU A 196 -3.62 9.62 14.18
CA LEU A 196 -3.10 8.43 13.51
C LEU A 196 -3.14 7.19 14.42
N LEU A 197 -3.10 7.35 15.75
CA LEU A 197 -3.24 6.27 16.73
C LEU A 197 -4.60 5.54 16.66
N SER A 198 -5.63 6.17 16.10
CA SER A 198 -6.94 5.54 15.88
C SER A 198 -6.98 4.68 14.61
N VAL A 199 -5.97 4.77 13.75
CA VAL A 199 -5.86 3.96 12.54
C VAL A 199 -5.23 2.61 12.88
N SER A 200 -5.74 1.54 12.26
CA SER A 200 -5.23 0.19 12.53
C SER A 200 -3.72 0.09 12.22
N PRO A 201 -2.93 -0.57 13.10
CA PRO A 201 -1.48 -0.69 12.91
C PRO A 201 -1.08 -1.35 11.59
N GLU A 202 -1.91 -2.26 11.06
CA GLU A 202 -1.66 -2.94 9.78
C GLU A 202 -1.71 -1.96 8.60
N ARG A 203 -2.67 -1.02 8.61
CA ARG A 203 -2.80 0.00 7.56
C ARG A 203 -1.65 1.01 7.62
N VAL A 204 -1.29 1.44 8.83
CA VAL A 204 -0.11 2.29 9.06
C VAL A 204 1.15 1.59 8.56
N GLY A 205 1.34 0.33 8.97
CA GLY A 205 2.48 -0.48 8.56
C GLY A 205 2.57 -0.70 7.05
N GLU A 206 1.45 -0.88 6.36
CA GLU A 206 1.42 -1.01 4.90
C GLU A 206 1.84 0.28 4.19
N GLU A 207 1.34 1.45 4.63
CA GLU A 207 1.75 2.73 4.05
C GLU A 207 3.22 3.05 4.32
N VAL A 208 3.71 2.80 5.55
CA VAL A 208 5.13 2.96 5.90
C VAL A 208 6.00 2.01 5.07
N ARG A 209 5.60 0.74 4.91
CA ARG A 209 6.32 -0.23 4.07
C ARG A 209 6.47 0.28 2.64
N LYS A 210 5.39 0.76 2.02
CA LYS A 210 5.43 1.33 0.66
C LYS A 210 6.40 2.51 0.55
N MET A 211 6.45 3.37 1.57
CA MET A 211 7.40 4.49 1.61
C MET A 211 8.85 4.01 1.71
N LEU A 212 9.13 3.02 2.56
CA LEU A 212 10.49 2.52 2.81
C LEU A 212 11.03 1.67 1.65
N GLN A 213 10.15 1.04 0.86
CA GLN A 213 10.51 0.35 -0.38
C GLN A 213 10.87 1.30 -1.52
N HIS A 214 10.42 2.56 -1.46
CA HIS A 214 10.67 3.53 -2.53
C HIS A 214 12.08 4.15 -2.43
N PRO A 215 12.74 4.50 -3.54
CA PRO A 215 14.03 5.22 -3.51
C PRO A 215 13.99 6.53 -2.71
N ALA A 216 12.83 7.22 -2.70
CA ALA A 216 12.62 8.45 -1.94
C ALA A 216 12.34 8.24 -0.43
N ARG A 217 12.61 7.06 0.14
CA ARG A 217 12.36 6.71 1.55
C ARG A 217 12.97 7.68 2.57
N HIS A 218 14.14 8.25 2.28
CA HIS A 218 14.76 9.25 3.16
C HIS A 218 13.86 10.48 3.29
N ARG A 219 13.34 10.99 2.17
CA ARG A 219 12.38 12.10 2.14
C ARG A 219 11.07 11.71 2.86
N ALA A 220 10.57 10.50 2.65
CA ALA A 220 9.36 10.03 3.32
C ALA A 220 9.50 9.98 4.85
N ALA A 221 10.60 9.40 5.34
CA ALA A 221 10.91 9.34 6.76
C ALA A 221 11.12 10.73 7.37
N THR A 222 11.81 11.62 6.65
CA THR A 222 11.99 13.03 7.04
C THR A 222 10.63 13.73 7.19
N LEU A 223 9.76 13.64 6.18
CA LEU A 223 8.43 14.24 6.21
C LEU A 223 7.58 13.69 7.37
N ILE A 224 7.66 12.39 7.67
CA ILE A 224 6.94 11.78 8.79
C ILE A 224 7.37 12.41 10.12
N GLU A 225 8.68 12.56 10.35
CA GLU A 225 9.18 13.18 11.59
C GLU A 225 8.85 14.67 11.64
N GLU A 226 9.00 15.38 10.53
CA GLU A 226 8.67 16.81 10.44
C GLU A 226 7.22 17.07 10.78
N HIS A 227 6.29 16.17 10.42
CA HIS A 227 4.85 16.28 10.71
C HIS A 227 4.42 15.57 12.01
N ALA A 228 5.38 15.13 12.83
CA ALA A 228 5.15 14.46 14.12
C ALA A 228 4.33 13.16 14.06
N LEU A 229 4.25 12.51 12.89
CA LEU A 229 3.57 11.21 12.74
C LEU A 229 4.44 10.04 13.23
N ASP A 230 5.75 10.26 13.41
CA ASP A 230 6.70 9.26 13.90
C ASP A 230 6.38 8.78 15.33
N ALA A 231 5.84 9.67 16.17
CA ALA A 231 5.39 9.34 17.53
C ALA A 231 4.30 8.24 17.51
N ALA A 232 3.33 8.37 16.61
CA ALA A 232 2.24 7.39 16.48
C ALA A 232 2.72 6.07 15.84
N ILE A 233 3.73 6.11 14.97
CA ILE A 233 4.26 4.92 14.28
C ILE A 233 5.11 4.05 15.21
N PHE A 234 5.98 4.68 16.00
CA PHE A 234 7.01 3.98 16.78
C PHE A 234 6.74 3.96 18.28
N GLY A 235 5.77 4.74 18.75
CA GLY A 235 5.61 5.05 20.16
C GLY A 235 6.66 6.05 20.66
N GLY A 236 6.36 6.69 21.79
CA GLY A 236 7.22 7.70 22.40
C GLY A 236 7.10 9.09 21.76
N GLY A 237 8.08 9.95 22.03
CA GLY A 237 8.08 11.34 21.53
C GLY A 237 8.47 11.45 20.07
N SER A 238 8.00 12.51 19.41
CA SER A 238 8.47 12.88 18.07
C SER A 238 9.90 13.42 18.12
N SER A 239 10.71 13.06 17.12
CA SER A 239 12.12 13.42 17.05
C SER A 239 12.56 13.65 15.60
N ALA A 240 12.30 14.86 15.10
CA ALA A 240 12.82 15.30 13.81
C ALA A 240 14.33 15.55 13.87
N GLY A 241 15.06 15.00 12.90
CA GLY A 241 16.48 15.27 12.76
C GLY A 241 17.14 14.49 11.61
N PRO A 242 18.48 14.57 11.51
CA PRO A 242 19.21 13.92 10.43
C PRO A 242 19.03 12.39 10.43
N LEU A 243 18.72 11.83 9.26
CA LEU A 243 18.57 10.38 9.05
C LEU A 243 19.79 9.81 8.33
N ALA A 244 20.96 9.94 8.97
CA ALA A 244 22.25 9.62 8.37
C ALA A 244 22.35 8.17 7.90
N ARG A 245 21.84 7.21 8.69
CA ARG A 245 21.88 5.79 8.31
C ARG A 245 20.93 5.51 7.16
N VAL A 246 19.70 6.04 7.21
CA VAL A 246 18.73 5.87 6.12
C VAL A 246 19.28 6.41 4.79
N ASN A 247 19.93 7.58 4.83
CA ASN A 247 20.54 8.20 3.66
C ASN A 247 21.74 7.41 3.10
N ALA A 248 22.50 6.72 3.96
CA ALA A 248 23.67 5.94 3.56
C ALA A 248 23.31 4.59 2.91
N LEU A 249 22.06 4.12 3.00
CA LEU A 249 21.65 2.82 2.47
C LEU A 249 21.42 2.87 0.94
N ALA A 250 21.90 1.85 0.22
CA ALA A 250 21.68 1.70 -1.22
C ALA A 250 20.19 1.53 -1.57
N ASN A 251 19.73 2.03 -2.72
CA ASN A 251 18.30 2.00 -3.09
C ASN A 251 17.68 0.60 -3.11
N THR A 252 18.48 -0.44 -3.35
CA THR A 252 18.08 -1.85 -3.35
C THR A 252 17.92 -2.48 -1.95
N THR A 253 18.23 -1.74 -0.89
CA THR A 253 18.16 -2.24 0.50
C THR A 253 16.74 -2.65 0.87
N ALA A 254 16.59 -3.82 1.51
CA ALA A 254 15.31 -4.29 2.01
C ALA A 254 14.69 -3.30 3.02
N TRP A 255 13.38 -3.09 2.91
CA TRP A 255 12.64 -2.11 3.72
C TRP A 255 12.79 -2.35 5.24
N THR A 256 12.97 -3.60 5.67
CA THR A 256 13.20 -3.96 7.09
C THR A 256 14.51 -3.40 7.61
N THR A 257 15.57 -3.44 6.81
CA THR A 257 16.88 -2.85 7.16
C THR A 257 16.77 -1.32 7.19
N VAL A 258 16.03 -0.72 6.26
CA VAL A 258 15.75 0.73 6.28
C VAL A 258 14.99 1.12 7.55
N LEU A 259 13.97 0.35 7.94
CA LEU A 259 13.20 0.59 9.17
C LEU A 259 14.09 0.52 10.41
N ALA A 260 14.97 -0.48 10.49
CA ALA A 260 15.93 -0.61 11.59
C ALA A 260 16.91 0.57 11.63
N ALA A 261 17.44 1.00 10.49
CA ALA A 261 18.32 2.16 10.39
C ALA A 261 17.62 3.45 10.84
N TRP A 262 16.36 3.64 10.44
CA TRP A 262 15.55 4.78 10.86
C TRP A 262 15.30 4.78 12.37
N LEU A 263 14.95 3.63 12.94
CA LEU A 263 14.79 3.47 14.39
C LEU A 263 16.07 3.82 15.15
N LEU A 264 17.24 3.38 14.68
CA LEU A 264 18.52 3.71 15.29
C LEU A 264 18.83 5.21 15.21
N ASP A 265 18.58 5.84 14.05
CA ASP A 265 18.73 7.30 13.90
C ASP A 265 17.84 8.06 14.90
N ARG A 266 16.60 7.61 15.11
CA ARG A 266 15.67 8.20 16.08
C ARG A 266 16.12 7.99 17.53
N LEU A 267 16.49 6.77 17.90
CA LEU A 267 16.89 6.42 19.27
C LEU A 267 18.15 7.18 19.69
N ASP A 268 19.15 7.32 18.81
CA ASP A 268 20.36 8.11 19.08
C ASP A 268 20.06 9.58 19.43
N ARG A 269 18.94 10.12 18.97
CA ARG A 269 18.50 11.49 19.32
C ARG A 269 17.72 11.53 20.62
N LEU A 270 16.88 10.52 20.88
CA LEU A 270 16.06 10.43 22.08
C LEU A 270 16.88 10.05 23.33
N ASP A 271 17.97 9.29 23.15
CA ASP A 271 18.84 8.83 24.24
C ASP A 271 19.99 9.81 24.57
N ARG A 272 20.09 10.96 23.90
CA ARG A 272 21.11 11.96 24.26
C ARG A 272 20.87 12.48 25.69
N PRO A 273 21.86 12.39 26.59
CA PRO A 273 21.75 12.96 27.93
C PRO A 273 21.55 14.48 27.82
N GLY A 274 20.44 14.98 28.38
CA GLY A 274 20.02 16.40 28.30
C GLY A 274 18.54 16.64 27.98
N ARG A 275 17.77 15.61 27.59
CA ARG A 275 16.30 15.69 27.42
C ARG A 275 15.49 14.90 28.46
N ARG A 276 16.17 14.21 29.39
CA ARG A 276 15.58 13.39 30.45
C ARG A 276 15.35 14.15 31.77
N ASP A 277 15.48 15.49 31.77
CA ASP A 277 15.34 16.30 33.00
C ASP A 277 13.89 16.79 33.25
N GLY A 278 12.90 16.29 32.52
CA GLY A 278 11.50 16.74 32.66
C GLY A 278 10.43 15.65 32.54
N LEU A 279 10.82 14.37 32.49
CA LEU A 279 9.88 13.26 32.66
C LEU A 279 10.21 12.62 34.00
N ASP A 280 9.49 13.05 35.04
CA ASP A 280 9.31 12.22 36.23
C ASP A 280 9.01 10.81 35.75
N ARG A 281 9.92 9.88 36.05
CA ARG A 281 9.57 8.47 36.01
C ARG A 281 8.40 8.36 37.00
N PRO A 282 7.19 7.93 36.58
CA PRO A 282 6.26 7.48 37.59
C PRO A 282 6.99 6.37 38.34
N ASP A 283 7.14 6.56 39.64
CA ASP A 283 7.71 5.57 40.55
C ASP A 283 7.17 4.20 40.13
N ARG A 284 8.06 3.29 39.73
CA ARG A 284 7.63 1.91 39.55
C ARG A 284 7.18 1.47 40.93
N PRO A 285 5.89 1.11 41.16
CA PRO A 285 5.56 0.47 42.41
C PRO A 285 6.41 -0.80 42.48
N ASP A 286 7.19 -0.91 43.54
CA ASP A 286 7.99 -2.08 43.83
C ASP A 286 7.08 -3.31 43.74
N ARG A 287 7.25 -4.12 42.69
CA ARG A 287 6.53 -5.37 42.52
C ARG A 287 7.23 -6.45 43.34
N THR A 288 7.27 -6.27 44.65
CA THR A 288 7.21 -7.41 45.56
C THR A 288 5.81 -8.01 45.43
N LEU A 289 5.71 -9.09 44.65
CA LEU A 289 4.50 -9.92 44.67
C LEU A 289 4.23 -10.34 46.12
N PRO A 290 3.00 -10.17 46.65
CA PRO A 290 2.67 -10.68 47.97
C PRO A 290 2.91 -12.19 47.99
N GLN A 291 3.59 -12.67 49.02
CA GLN A 291 3.80 -14.10 49.23
C GLN A 291 2.44 -14.75 49.47
N PRO A 292 2.12 -15.88 48.80
CA PRO A 292 0.83 -16.53 48.97
C PRO A 292 0.64 -17.00 50.40
N THR A 293 -0.56 -16.78 50.91
CA THR A 293 -0.98 -17.20 52.25
C THR A 293 -0.95 -18.73 52.39
N SER A 294 -0.93 -19.23 53.64
CA SER A 294 -0.91 -20.66 53.96
C SER A 294 -2.07 -21.42 53.32
N ALA A 295 -3.22 -20.76 53.11
CA ALA A 295 -4.39 -21.32 52.44
C ALA A 295 -4.23 -21.43 50.91
N GLU A 296 -3.57 -20.44 50.28
CA GLU A 296 -3.31 -20.45 48.83
C GLU A 296 -2.27 -21.49 48.43
N ARG A 297 -1.31 -21.80 49.32
CA ARG A 297 -0.34 -22.90 49.12
C ARG A 297 -0.99 -24.29 49.11
N ALA A 298 -2.11 -24.47 49.81
CA ALA A 298 -2.80 -25.76 49.88
C ALA A 298 -3.60 -26.10 48.60
N LEU A 299 -3.93 -25.10 47.77
CA LEU A 299 -4.68 -25.24 46.52
C LEU A 299 -3.78 -25.37 45.28
N MET A 300 -2.46 -25.20 45.41
CA MET A 300 -1.53 -25.35 44.29
C MET A 300 -1.23 -26.84 44.01
N VAL A 301 -1.72 -27.34 42.87
CA VAL A 301 -1.43 -28.69 42.37
C VAL A 301 0.10 -28.88 42.22
N PRO A 302 0.70 -29.96 42.75
CA PRO A 302 2.15 -30.16 42.66
C PRO A 302 2.58 -30.27 41.19
N ARG A 303 3.60 -29.46 40.83
CA ARG A 303 4.23 -29.54 39.51
C ARG A 303 4.77 -30.95 39.28
N ARG A 304 4.32 -31.61 38.20
CA ARG A 304 4.86 -32.90 37.78
C ARG A 304 6.39 -32.82 37.65
N PRO A 305 7.15 -33.84 38.09
CA PRO A 305 8.59 -33.86 37.93
C PRO A 305 8.96 -33.78 36.45
N ARG A 306 9.96 -32.95 36.13
CA ARG A 306 10.50 -32.81 34.78
C ARG A 306 11.01 -34.18 34.32
N ARG A 307 10.49 -34.69 33.20
CA ARG A 307 11.05 -35.87 32.53
C ARG A 307 12.52 -35.62 32.14
N PRO A 308 13.42 -36.59 32.31
CA PRO A 308 14.80 -36.46 31.84
C PRO A 308 14.83 -36.30 30.31
N ARG A 309 15.71 -35.43 29.82
CA ARG A 309 15.91 -35.19 28.38
C ARG A 309 16.39 -36.48 27.71
N ARG A 310 15.67 -36.93 26.66
CA ARG A 310 16.16 -38.00 25.77
C ARG A 310 17.41 -37.51 25.01
N PRO A 311 18.44 -38.36 24.82
CA PRO A 311 19.60 -38.00 24.00
C PRO A 311 19.18 -37.80 22.54
N ARG A 312 19.82 -36.83 21.87
CA ARG A 312 19.58 -36.53 20.46
C ARG A 312 20.07 -37.70 19.58
N PRO A 313 19.33 -38.10 18.53
CA PRO A 313 19.84 -39.07 17.56
C PRO A 313 21.04 -38.47 16.78
N PRO A 314 21.98 -39.31 16.31
CA PRO A 314 23.14 -38.86 15.57
C PRO A 314 22.76 -38.23 14.23
N ARG A 315 23.50 -37.19 13.83
CA ARG A 315 23.32 -36.49 12.56
C ARG A 315 23.69 -37.42 11.38
N PRO A 316 22.94 -37.41 10.27
CA PRO A 316 23.36 -38.10 9.05
C PRO A 316 24.63 -37.44 8.48
N PRO A 317 25.50 -38.23 7.81
CA PRO A 317 26.77 -37.73 7.27
C PRO A 317 26.53 -36.73 6.13
N ARG A 318 27.33 -35.67 6.12
CA ARG A 318 27.38 -34.68 5.02
C ARG A 318 28.04 -35.32 3.79
N PRO A 319 27.51 -35.13 2.58
CA PRO A 319 28.24 -35.50 1.37
C PRO A 319 29.43 -34.56 1.19
N HIS A 320 30.64 -35.13 1.21
CA HIS A 320 31.87 -34.44 0.83
C HIS A 320 31.96 -34.35 -0.70
N ALA A 321 32.37 -33.18 -1.16
CA ALA A 321 32.72 -32.87 -2.54
C ALA A 321 33.98 -33.64 -3.00
N ALA A 322 33.96 -34.10 -4.24
CA ALA A 322 35.14 -34.26 -5.09
C ALA A 322 34.67 -33.98 -6.53
N ALA A 323 35.02 -32.81 -7.06
CA ALA A 323 36.13 -32.62 -8.00
C ALA A 323 35.60 -32.72 -9.45
N THR A 324 35.41 -31.59 -10.14
CA THR A 324 36.43 -30.88 -10.94
C THR A 324 36.75 -31.62 -12.25
N ASN A 325 36.62 -30.89 -13.36
CA ASN A 325 37.02 -31.18 -14.74
C ASN A 325 36.07 -32.01 -15.62
N LEU A 326 35.26 -31.31 -16.41
CA LEU A 326 35.17 -31.51 -17.87
C LEU A 326 34.25 -30.43 -18.49
N ARG A 327 34.81 -29.24 -18.72
CA ARG A 327 34.29 -28.30 -19.72
C ARG A 327 35.45 -27.92 -20.64
N ARG A 328 35.16 -27.99 -21.94
CA ARG A 328 36.00 -27.71 -23.13
C ARG A 328 36.78 -28.89 -23.69
N ALA A 329 36.14 -29.59 -24.63
CA ALA A 329 36.69 -29.76 -25.97
C ALA A 329 35.58 -30.08 -26.97
N ARG A 330 35.44 -29.20 -27.99
CA ARG A 330 35.11 -29.47 -29.40
C ARG A 330 33.70 -30.01 -29.69
N ALA A 331 32.79 -29.26 -30.33
CA ALA A 331 32.87 -28.80 -31.74
C ALA A 331 33.17 -29.97 -32.70
N ASP A 332 32.11 -30.56 -33.27
CA ASP A 332 31.92 -30.74 -34.71
C ASP A 332 31.04 -31.97 -35.02
N GLY A 333 29.99 -31.72 -35.80
CA GLY A 333 29.61 -32.58 -36.92
C GLY A 333 28.60 -33.72 -36.67
N GLY A 334 27.59 -33.75 -37.55
CA GLY A 334 26.99 -34.99 -38.03
C GLY A 334 25.57 -35.26 -37.54
N GLY A 335 24.60 -35.11 -38.45
CA GLY A 335 23.18 -35.28 -38.19
C GLY A 335 22.67 -36.72 -38.24
N VAL A 336 21.42 -36.80 -38.71
CA VAL A 336 20.53 -37.97 -38.94
C VAL A 336 19.48 -38.18 -37.83
N ALA A 337 18.22 -37.90 -38.19
CA ALA A 337 16.98 -38.26 -37.51
C ALA A 337 16.50 -39.66 -38.00
N PRO A 338 15.28 -40.18 -37.72
CA PRO A 338 14.35 -40.02 -36.58
C PRO A 338 13.90 -41.39 -35.99
N ALA A 339 13.14 -41.40 -34.89
CA ALA A 339 12.22 -42.51 -34.57
C ALA A 339 11.09 -42.06 -33.63
N ALA A 340 9.93 -42.66 -33.84
CA ALA A 340 8.58 -42.21 -33.52
C ALA A 340 8.02 -42.68 -32.17
N ASP A 341 6.76 -42.31 -31.96
CA ASP A 341 5.74 -42.85 -31.05
C ASP A 341 5.85 -42.50 -29.56
N ALA A 342 4.79 -42.29 -28.79
CA ALA A 342 3.35 -42.07 -29.00
C ALA A 342 2.75 -41.87 -27.58
N PHE A 343 1.45 -41.58 -27.51
CA PHE A 343 0.56 -41.65 -26.33
C PHE A 343 0.34 -40.39 -25.48
N GLN A 344 -0.58 -39.58 -25.99
CA GLN A 344 -1.76 -39.03 -25.28
C GLN A 344 -2.83 -40.14 -25.06
N PRO A 345 -3.97 -39.95 -24.36
CA PRO A 345 -4.69 -38.70 -24.03
C PRO A 345 -4.52 -38.17 -22.61
#